data_AF-A0AAD8YPI8-F1
#
_entry.id   AF-A0AAD8YPI8-F1
#
_cell.length_a   1.000
_cell.length_b   1.000
_cell.length_c   1.000
_cell.angle_alpha   90.00
_cell.angle_beta   90.00
_cell.angle_gamma   90.00
#
_symmetry.space_group_name_H-M   'P 1'
#
loop_
_entity.id
_entity.type
_entity.pdbx_description
1 polymer ?
#
loop_
_entity_poly.entity_id
_entity_poly.type
_entity_poly.pdbx_seq_one_letter_code
_entity_poly.pdbx_strand_id
1 'polypeptide(L)'
;MKLALLTALAGSAAAFAPAPVSKASTSLNLNPEAALGENWDPMGFSKMHEIKGAFPNMFPNPQFLEEAEIKHGRMSMLAWTGVWATSSGLHFPGAPVADDWTNALSVWAREDPGGFGIILAFIMIAEGEGVSHAGDNFRGLSKKVPGDMGFNWMGHGEATVEKYKAVEKRNGRAAMIAMASLFAMKSIPGSVPIMDLLGAN
;
A
#
# COMPACT_ATOMS: atom_id res chain seq x y z
N MET A 1 7.38 12.49 -69.88
CA MET A 1 7.29 13.73 -69.07
C MET A 1 6.31 13.65 -67.89
N LYS A 2 5.21 12.87 -67.93
CA LYS A 2 4.25 12.77 -66.81
C LYS A 2 4.73 11.98 -65.57
N LEU A 3 5.70 11.07 -65.74
CA LEU A 3 6.22 10.23 -64.63
C LEU A 3 7.23 10.95 -63.71
N ALA A 4 7.95 11.97 -64.21
CA ALA A 4 8.97 12.68 -63.43
C ALA A 4 8.37 13.70 -62.44
N LEU A 5 7.15 14.18 -62.69
CA LEU A 5 6.49 15.14 -61.81
C LEU A 5 5.91 14.47 -60.55
N LEU A 6 5.48 13.20 -60.67
CA LEU A 6 4.91 12.42 -59.57
C LEU A 6 5.97 11.99 -58.54
N THR A 7 7.20 11.71 -58.98
CA THR A 7 8.30 11.34 -58.07
C THR A 7 8.84 12.54 -57.28
N ALA A 8 8.83 13.74 -57.86
CA ALA A 8 9.21 14.97 -57.16
C ALA A 8 8.21 15.39 -56.07
N LEU A 9 6.90 15.17 -56.27
CA LEU A 9 5.89 15.49 -55.25
C LEU A 9 5.94 14.52 -54.06
N ALA A 10 6.20 13.24 -54.30
CA ALA A 10 6.32 12.23 -53.25
C ALA A 10 7.54 12.47 -52.35
N GLY A 11 8.65 12.99 -52.90
CA GLY A 11 9.83 13.37 -52.12
C GLY A 11 9.61 14.56 -51.19
N SER A 12 8.72 15.49 -51.56
CA SER A 12 8.46 16.70 -50.76
C SER A 12 7.59 16.43 -49.52
N ALA A 13 6.79 15.36 -49.52
CA ALA A 13 5.94 15.00 -48.37
C ALA A 13 6.72 14.28 -47.25
N ALA A 14 7.79 13.55 -47.59
CA ALA A 14 8.61 12.84 -46.61
C ALA A 14 9.58 13.76 -45.84
N ALA A 15 9.96 14.91 -46.42
CA ALA A 15 10.89 15.85 -45.79
C ALA A 15 10.27 16.70 -44.66
N PHE A 16 8.94 16.74 -44.55
CA PHE A 16 8.20 17.48 -43.52
C PHE A 16 7.40 16.59 -42.56
N ALA A 17 7.64 15.28 -42.56
CA ALA A 17 7.06 14.40 -41.55
C ALA A 17 7.79 14.61 -40.20
N PRO A 18 7.06 14.88 -39.09
CA PRO A 18 7.70 15.01 -37.78
C PRO A 18 8.39 13.69 -37.44
N ALA A 19 9.71 13.74 -37.23
CA ALA A 19 10.47 12.58 -36.79
C ALA A 19 9.84 12.06 -35.48
N PRO A 20 9.63 10.74 -35.32
CA PRO A 20 9.15 10.19 -34.07
C PRO A 20 10.20 10.48 -33.00
N VAL A 21 9.94 11.51 -32.19
CA VAL A 21 10.74 11.80 -31.01
C VAL A 21 10.53 10.62 -30.08
N SER A 22 11.56 9.80 -29.92
CA SER A 22 11.62 8.77 -28.90
C SER A 22 11.28 9.43 -27.56
N LYS A 23 10.05 9.24 -27.09
CA LYS A 23 9.68 9.59 -25.72
C LYS A 23 10.48 8.64 -24.84
N ALA A 24 11.60 9.12 -24.32
CA ALA A 24 12.29 8.45 -23.24
C ALA A 24 11.28 8.34 -22.09
N SER A 25 10.70 7.16 -21.89
CA SER A 25 10.00 6.83 -20.66
C SER A 25 11.06 6.76 -19.59
N THR A 26 11.40 7.90 -18.98
CA THR A 26 12.08 7.90 -17.70
C THR A 26 11.07 7.34 -16.70
N SER A 27 11.02 6.01 -16.59
CA SER A 27 10.55 5.41 -15.34
C SER A 27 11.47 6.00 -14.28
N LEU A 28 10.96 6.94 -13.49
CA LEU A 28 11.65 7.45 -12.32
C LEU A 28 11.95 6.22 -11.46
N ASN A 29 13.18 5.74 -11.53
CA ASN A 29 13.72 4.79 -10.58
C ASN A 29 14.05 5.59 -9.30
N LEU A 30 13.05 6.33 -8.81
CA LEU A 30 13.08 6.93 -7.50
C LEU A 30 13.02 5.75 -6.55
N ASN A 31 14.18 5.36 -6.04
CA ASN A 31 14.23 4.69 -4.76
C ASN A 31 14.17 5.81 -3.70
N PRO A 32 12.98 6.18 -3.20
CA PRO A 32 12.85 7.27 -2.23
C PRO A 32 13.67 6.99 -0.96
N GLU A 33 13.98 5.73 -0.65
CA GLU A 33 14.84 5.36 0.48
C GLU A 33 16.31 5.69 0.23
N ALA A 34 16.79 5.58 -1.02
CA ALA A 34 18.15 6.02 -1.35
C ALA A 34 18.27 7.56 -1.34
N ALA A 35 17.18 8.27 -1.60
CA ALA A 35 17.14 9.74 -1.58
C ALA A 35 16.89 10.34 -0.18
N LEU A 36 16.18 9.63 0.70
CA LEU A 36 15.86 10.06 2.06
C LEU A 36 16.79 9.47 3.13
N GLY A 37 17.78 8.66 2.73
CA GLY A 37 18.61 7.85 3.61
C GLY A 37 17.93 6.53 3.95
N GLU A 38 18.72 5.45 4.01
CA GLU A 38 18.26 4.07 4.24
C GLU A 38 17.40 3.91 5.51
N ASN A 39 17.50 4.88 6.44
CA ASN A 39 16.67 5.01 7.63
C ASN A 39 16.20 6.46 7.81
N TRP A 40 15.04 6.81 7.25
CA TRP A 40 14.38 8.10 7.49
C TRP A 40 13.71 8.08 8.86
N ASP A 41 14.43 8.52 9.89
CA ASP A 41 13.93 8.65 11.27
C ASP A 41 14.34 10.01 11.87
N PRO A 42 13.63 11.11 11.51
CA PRO A 42 13.96 12.44 12.02
C PRO A 42 13.65 12.62 13.51
N MET A 43 12.76 11.79 14.08
CA MET A 43 12.32 11.86 15.48
C MET A 43 13.10 10.91 16.40
N GLY A 44 13.92 10.00 15.86
CA GLY A 44 14.73 9.07 16.62
C GLY A 44 13.92 7.98 17.33
N PHE A 45 12.74 7.63 16.81
CA PHE A 45 11.85 6.66 17.45
C PHE A 45 12.46 5.24 17.51
N SER A 46 13.36 4.92 16.58
CA SER A 46 14.12 3.66 16.58
C SER A 46 15.07 3.51 17.79
N LYS A 47 15.50 4.62 18.39
CA LYS A 47 16.48 4.67 19.49
C LYS A 47 15.84 4.82 20.87
N MET A 48 14.51 4.90 20.94
CA MET A 48 13.80 5.08 22.23
C MET A 48 13.99 3.91 23.19
N HIS A 49 14.29 2.71 22.69
CA HIS A 49 14.56 1.54 23.53
C HIS A 49 15.87 1.68 24.35
N GLU A 50 16.80 2.53 23.93
CA GLU A 50 18.12 2.70 24.54
C GLU A 50 18.16 3.78 25.64
N ILE A 51 17.04 4.45 25.91
CA ILE A 51 16.95 5.53 26.91
C ILE A 51 17.14 4.97 28.32
N LYS A 52 18.37 5.10 28.84
CA LYS A 52 18.76 4.73 30.22
C LYS A 52 18.11 5.69 31.23
N GLY A 53 16.88 5.39 31.64
CA GLY A 53 16.12 6.18 32.62
C GLY A 53 14.61 5.96 32.60
N ALA A 54 14.11 5.26 31.58
CA ALA A 54 12.72 4.83 31.49
C ALA A 54 12.52 3.44 32.11
N PHE A 55 11.30 3.15 32.58
CA PHE A 55 10.95 1.83 33.12
C PHE A 55 11.28 0.71 32.10
N PRO A 56 11.83 -0.43 32.55
CA PRO A 56 12.10 -1.56 31.66
C PRO A 56 10.79 -2.00 30.97
N ASN A 57 10.84 -2.19 29.65
CA ASN A 57 9.69 -2.50 28.78
C ASN A 57 8.64 -1.39 28.60
N MET A 58 8.99 -0.10 28.72
CA MET A 58 8.06 0.98 28.38
C MET A 58 8.12 1.38 26.89
N PHE A 59 9.27 1.20 26.24
CA PHE A 59 9.46 1.57 24.84
C PHE A 59 9.57 0.35 23.93
N PRO A 60 8.93 0.39 22.75
CA PRO A 60 9.01 -0.70 21.78
C PRO A 60 10.44 -0.81 21.22
N ASN A 61 10.92 -2.05 21.07
CA ASN A 61 12.12 -2.33 20.27
C ASN A 61 11.88 -2.01 18.78
N PRO A 62 12.94 -1.71 18.01
CA PRO A 62 12.82 -1.43 16.57
C PRO A 62 12.21 -2.60 15.77
N GLN A 63 12.39 -3.83 16.24
CA GLN A 63 11.76 -5.03 15.66
C GLN A 63 10.23 -4.97 15.71
N PHE A 64 9.67 -4.46 16.82
CA PHE A 64 8.22 -4.27 16.95
C PHE A 64 7.71 -3.17 16.03
N LEU A 65 8.48 -2.09 15.86
CA LEU A 65 8.13 -1.00 14.95
C LEU A 65 8.10 -1.47 13.48
N GLU A 66 9.08 -2.29 13.07
CA GLU A 66 9.09 -2.87 11.73
C GLU A 66 7.94 -3.85 11.50
N GLU A 67 7.63 -4.71 12.47
CA GLU A 67 6.47 -5.61 12.38
C GLU A 67 5.15 -4.84 12.32
N ALA A 68 5.01 -3.79 13.12
CA ALA A 68 3.85 -2.92 13.12
C ALA A 68 3.69 -2.21 11.77
N GLU A 69 4.77 -1.71 11.18
CA GLU A 69 4.77 -1.12 9.84
C GLU A 69 4.29 -2.11 8.78
N ILE A 70 4.82 -3.34 8.77
CA ILE A 70 4.43 -4.37 7.81
C ILE A 70 2.96 -4.74 7.96
N LYS A 71 2.45 -4.88 9.20
CA LYS A 71 1.04 -5.18 9.45
C LYS A 71 0.12 -4.06 8.97
N HIS A 72 0.42 -2.80 9.31
CA HIS A 72 -0.37 -1.65 8.83
C HIS A 72 -0.31 -1.51 7.30
N GLY A 73 0.85 -1.77 6.70
CA GLY A 73 1.02 -1.79 5.25
C GLY A 73 0.12 -2.84 4.58
N ARG A 74 0.13 -4.09 5.06
CA ARG A 74 -0.73 -5.18 4.54
C ARG A 74 -2.21 -4.85 4.67
N MET A 75 -2.65 -4.38 5.83
CA MET A 75 -4.05 -4.02 6.07
C MET A 75 -4.48 -2.86 5.16
N SER A 76 -3.62 -1.86 4.97
CA SER A 76 -3.91 -0.71 4.10
C SER A 76 -3.95 -1.09 2.62
N MET A 77 -3.09 -2.01 2.17
CA MET A 77 -3.13 -2.53 0.80
C MET A 77 -4.44 -3.27 0.52
N LEU A 78 -4.88 -4.14 1.44
CA LEU A 78 -6.16 -4.84 1.32
C LEU A 78 -7.34 -3.86 1.35
N ALA A 79 -7.33 -2.90 2.27
CA ALA A 79 -8.38 -1.88 2.38
C ALA A 79 -8.48 -1.04 1.09
N TRP A 80 -7.35 -0.60 0.54
CA TRP A 80 -7.32 0.14 -0.72
C TRP A 80 -7.96 -0.65 -1.86
N THR A 81 -7.54 -1.90 -2.08
CA THR A 81 -8.14 -2.75 -3.12
C THR A 81 -9.61 -3.06 -2.85
N GLY A 82 -10.01 -3.15 -1.58
CA GLY A 82 -11.40 -3.36 -1.17
C GLY A 82 -12.31 -2.21 -1.54
N VAL A 83 -11.87 -0.95 -1.35
CA VAL A 83 -12.63 0.24 -1.77
C VAL A 83 -12.86 0.26 -3.27
N TRP A 84 -11.84 -0.09 -4.06
CA TRP A 84 -12.00 -0.19 -5.51
C TRP A 84 -12.93 -1.33 -5.93
N ALA A 85 -12.83 -2.49 -5.29
CA ALA A 85 -13.70 -3.63 -5.57
C ALA A 85 -15.18 -3.29 -5.28
N THR A 86 -15.48 -2.69 -4.12
CA THR A 86 -16.84 -2.30 -3.76
C THR A 86 -17.37 -1.18 -4.64
N SER A 87 -16.54 -0.18 -4.99
CA SER A 87 -16.91 0.89 -5.92
C SER A 87 -17.20 0.37 -7.34
N SER A 88 -16.50 -0.68 -7.78
CA SER A 88 -16.75 -1.34 -9.08
C SER A 88 -18.01 -2.21 -9.11
N GLY A 89 -18.74 -2.33 -8.00
CA GLY A 89 -19.94 -3.15 -7.88
C GLY A 89 -19.67 -4.65 -7.66
N LEU A 90 -18.43 -5.04 -7.33
CA LEU A 90 -18.10 -6.41 -6.96
C LEU A 90 -18.54 -6.65 -5.51
N HIS A 91 -19.76 -7.14 -5.35
CA HIS A 91 -20.32 -7.54 -4.05
C HIS A 91 -20.49 -9.06 -3.98
N PHE A 92 -20.29 -9.62 -2.79
CA PHE A 92 -20.60 -11.03 -2.55
C PHE A 92 -22.11 -11.27 -2.70
N PRO A 93 -22.52 -12.32 -3.42
CA PRO A 93 -23.94 -12.63 -3.57
C PRO A 93 -24.54 -12.95 -2.20
N GLY A 94 -25.56 -12.19 -1.79
CA GLY A 94 -26.24 -12.33 -0.49
C GLY A 94 -25.63 -11.51 0.65
N ALA A 95 -24.56 -10.73 0.42
CA ALA A 95 -24.05 -9.78 1.40
C ALA A 95 -24.82 -8.44 1.34
N PRO A 96 -24.99 -7.75 2.48
CA PRO A 96 -25.60 -6.43 2.51
C PRO A 96 -24.75 -5.42 1.74
N VAL A 97 -25.39 -4.66 0.86
CA VAL A 97 -24.73 -3.67 0.00
C VAL A 97 -25.04 -2.27 0.52
N ALA A 98 -24.00 -1.47 0.69
CA ALA A 98 -24.14 -0.04 0.97
C ALA A 98 -23.60 0.75 -0.22
N ASP A 99 -24.30 1.82 -0.60
CA ASP A 99 -23.88 2.73 -1.68
C ASP A 99 -22.56 3.45 -1.36
N ASP A 100 -22.23 3.59 -0.07
CA ASP A 100 -21.03 4.24 0.42
C ASP A 100 -20.13 3.27 1.20
N TRP A 101 -18.89 3.11 0.74
CA TRP A 101 -17.93 2.19 1.33
C TRP A 101 -17.55 2.54 2.78
N THR A 102 -17.68 3.80 3.19
CA THR A 102 -17.42 4.23 4.59
C THR A 102 -18.51 3.76 5.56
N ASN A 103 -19.75 3.66 5.10
CA ASN A 103 -20.88 3.24 5.91
C ASN A 103 -21.12 1.72 5.83
N ALA A 104 -20.50 1.04 4.86
CA ALA A 104 -20.65 -0.38 4.61
C ALA A 104 -20.44 -1.26 5.85
N LEU A 105 -19.47 -0.91 6.71
CA LEU A 105 -19.22 -1.65 7.95
C LEU A 105 -20.41 -1.60 8.92
N SER A 106 -21.01 -0.41 9.06
CA SER A 106 -22.14 -0.19 9.96
C SER A 106 -23.43 -0.83 9.45
N VAL A 107 -23.60 -0.87 8.14
CA VAL A 107 -24.73 -1.56 7.48
C VAL A 107 -24.57 -3.06 7.66
N TRP A 108 -23.37 -3.60 7.43
CA TRP A 108 -23.13 -5.03 7.60
C TRP A 108 -23.34 -5.49 9.04
N ALA A 109 -22.84 -4.74 10.02
CA ALA A 109 -23.04 -5.06 11.44
C ALA A 109 -24.51 -5.03 11.88
N ARG A 110 -25.38 -4.30 11.15
CA ARG A 110 -26.83 -4.23 11.43
C ARG A 110 -27.62 -5.30 10.68
N GLU A 111 -27.33 -5.52 9.41
CA GLU A 111 -28.09 -6.40 8.53
C GLU A 111 -27.69 -7.88 8.68
N ASP A 112 -26.41 -8.16 8.90
CA ASP A 112 -25.91 -9.51 9.17
C ASP A 112 -24.86 -9.52 10.30
N PRO A 113 -25.31 -9.43 11.57
CA PRO A 113 -24.44 -9.52 12.72
C PRO A 113 -23.70 -10.87 12.81
N GLY A 114 -24.27 -11.93 12.23
CA GLY A 114 -23.71 -13.28 12.25
C GLY A 114 -22.47 -13.40 11.37
N GLY A 115 -22.56 -12.98 10.11
CA GLY A 115 -21.42 -12.96 9.20
C GLY A 115 -20.31 -12.01 9.67
N PHE A 116 -20.68 -10.83 10.19
CA PHE A 116 -19.71 -9.91 10.78
C PHE A 116 -18.97 -10.54 11.98
N GLY A 117 -19.69 -11.23 12.87
CA GLY A 117 -19.11 -11.92 14.01
C GLY A 117 -18.14 -13.04 13.62
N ILE A 118 -18.42 -13.79 12.56
CA ILE A 118 -17.52 -14.83 12.04
C ILE A 118 -16.21 -14.22 11.53
N ILE A 119 -16.27 -13.12 10.80
CA ILE A 119 -15.08 -12.44 10.28
C ILE A 119 -14.22 -11.90 11.41
N LEU A 120 -14.83 -11.25 12.40
CA LEU A 120 -14.13 -10.82 13.60
C LEU A 120 -13.49 -11.99 14.35
N ALA A 121 -14.18 -13.13 14.47
CA ALA A 121 -13.63 -14.31 15.11
C ALA A 121 -12.40 -14.86 14.35
N PHE A 122 -12.44 -14.89 13.01
CA PHE A 122 -11.28 -15.26 12.20
C PHE A 122 -10.11 -14.29 12.38
N ILE A 123 -10.38 -12.98 12.41
CA ILE A 123 -9.35 -11.97 12.68
C ILE A 123 -8.76 -12.17 14.08
N MET A 124 -9.61 -12.42 15.09
CA MET A 124 -9.14 -12.66 16.47
C MET A 124 -8.25 -13.90 16.58
N ILE A 125 -8.55 -14.97 15.87
CA ILE A 125 -7.71 -16.17 15.86
C ILE A 125 -6.38 -15.87 15.14
N ALA A 126 -6.45 -15.26 13.95
CA ALA A 126 -5.27 -14.93 13.15
C ALA A 126 -4.34 -13.93 13.87
N GLU A 127 -4.89 -12.95 14.58
CA GLU A 127 -4.12 -12.00 15.37
C GLU A 127 -3.69 -12.58 16.72
N GLY A 128 -4.50 -13.44 17.34
CA GLY A 128 -4.22 -14.07 18.63
C GLY A 128 -2.95 -14.93 18.61
N GLU A 129 -2.70 -15.66 17.52
CA GLU A 129 -1.44 -16.38 17.32
C GLU A 129 -0.25 -15.42 17.17
N GLY A 130 -0.47 -14.24 16.58
CA GLY A 130 0.55 -13.19 16.42
C GLY A 130 0.86 -12.40 17.69
N VAL A 131 -0.08 -12.28 18.65
CA VAL A 131 0.10 -11.49 19.90
C VAL A 131 1.23 -12.05 20.77
N SER A 132 1.36 -13.37 20.83
CA SER A 132 2.45 -14.03 21.59
C SER A 132 3.82 -13.62 21.07
N HIS A 133 3.95 -13.45 19.74
CA HIS A 133 5.19 -13.04 19.09
C HIS A 133 5.42 -11.53 19.14
N ALA A 134 4.35 -10.73 19.07
CA ALA A 134 4.42 -9.27 19.19
C ALA A 134 4.92 -8.83 20.57
N GLY A 135 4.55 -9.55 21.64
CA GLY A 135 5.07 -9.31 23.00
C GLY A 135 6.58 -9.55 23.13
N ASP A 136 7.09 -10.58 22.46
CA ASP A 136 8.52 -10.89 22.43
C ASP A 136 9.31 -9.92 21.53
N ASN A 137 8.72 -9.48 20.41
CA ASN A 137 9.26 -8.44 19.54
C ASN A 137 9.30 -7.08 20.25
N PHE A 138 8.31 -6.77 21.10
CA PHE A 138 8.30 -5.54 21.91
C PHE A 138 9.47 -5.51 22.90
N ARG A 139 9.78 -6.66 23.51
CA ARG A 139 10.87 -6.82 24.49
C ARG A 139 12.24 -7.08 23.84
N GLY A 140 12.30 -7.34 22.53
CA GLY A 140 13.52 -7.64 21.80
C GLY A 140 14.10 -9.03 22.09
N LEU A 141 13.28 -9.95 22.62
CA LEU A 141 13.67 -11.35 22.91
C LEU A 141 13.40 -12.30 21.74
N SER A 142 12.76 -11.82 20.68
CA SER A 142 12.35 -12.65 19.55
C SER A 142 13.53 -12.99 18.63
N LYS A 143 13.54 -14.25 18.16
CA LYS A 143 14.50 -14.78 17.18
C LYS A 143 13.95 -14.82 15.75
N LYS A 144 12.70 -14.38 15.55
CA LYS A 144 12.01 -14.45 14.25
C LYS A 144 12.20 -13.14 13.48
N VAL A 145 12.35 -13.23 12.15
CA VAL A 145 12.36 -12.04 11.29
C VAL A 145 11.01 -11.32 11.41
N PRO A 146 10.98 -10.00 11.69
CA PRO A 146 9.74 -9.24 11.82
C PRO A 146 8.83 -9.40 10.59
N GLY A 147 7.54 -9.67 10.83
CA GLY A 147 6.53 -9.76 9.78
C GLY A 147 6.56 -11.04 8.91
N ASP A 148 7.45 -11.99 9.19
CA ASP A 148 7.49 -13.28 8.49
C ASP A 148 6.49 -14.28 9.11
N MET A 149 5.48 -14.65 8.32
CA MET A 149 4.48 -15.66 8.70
C MET A 149 4.82 -17.05 8.13
N GLY A 150 5.97 -17.22 7.46
CA GLY A 150 6.35 -18.46 6.80
C GLY A 150 5.52 -18.77 5.54
N PHE A 151 4.75 -17.80 5.06
CA PHE A 151 3.80 -17.97 3.95
C PHE A 151 4.50 -17.81 2.58
N ASN A 152 5.37 -18.76 2.23
CA ASN A 152 6.02 -18.81 0.91
C ASN A 152 5.48 -20.00 0.10
N TRP A 153 4.20 -19.93 -0.30
CA TRP A 153 3.57 -20.99 -1.12
C TRP A 153 4.30 -21.18 -2.46
N MET A 154 4.82 -20.10 -3.04
CA MET A 154 5.41 -20.11 -4.38
C MET A 154 6.92 -20.42 -4.39
N GLY A 155 7.50 -20.79 -3.23
CA GLY A 155 8.87 -21.30 -3.12
C GLY A 155 9.96 -20.38 -3.69
N HIS A 156 9.79 -19.07 -3.54
CA HIS A 156 10.75 -18.11 -4.10
C HIS A 156 12.11 -18.18 -3.40
N GLY A 157 13.20 -18.13 -4.18
CA GLY A 157 14.57 -18.10 -3.65
C GLY A 157 14.88 -16.82 -2.87
N GLU A 158 15.90 -16.87 -2.01
CA GLU A 158 16.21 -15.83 -1.01
C GLU A 158 16.41 -14.43 -1.60
N ALA A 159 17.16 -14.31 -2.71
CA ALA A 159 17.39 -13.03 -3.38
C ALA A 159 16.09 -12.40 -3.94
N THR A 160 15.16 -13.24 -4.38
CA THR A 160 13.86 -12.81 -4.89
C THR A 160 12.97 -12.36 -3.73
N VAL A 161 13.03 -13.05 -2.60
CA VAL A 161 12.29 -12.70 -1.38
C VAL A 161 12.72 -11.35 -0.83
N GLU A 162 14.01 -11.03 -0.77
CA GLU A 162 14.50 -9.73 -0.30
C GLU A 162 14.00 -8.57 -1.16
N LYS A 163 14.03 -8.74 -2.49
CA LYS A 163 13.48 -7.75 -3.42
C LYS A 163 11.98 -7.53 -3.17
N TYR A 164 11.22 -8.61 -3.02
CA TYR A 164 9.78 -8.50 -2.78
C TYR A 164 9.44 -7.93 -1.40
N LYS A 165 10.25 -8.18 -0.37
CA LYS A 165 10.11 -7.50 0.94
C LYS A 165 10.24 -5.98 0.81
N ALA A 166 11.21 -5.50 0.02
CA ALA A 166 11.37 -4.07 -0.22
C ALA A 166 10.18 -3.49 -1.01
N VAL A 167 9.68 -4.21 -2.03
CA VAL A 167 8.49 -3.80 -2.80
C VAL A 167 7.24 -3.76 -1.92
N GLU A 168 7.06 -4.75 -1.06
CA GLU A 168 5.94 -4.82 -0.11
C GLU A 168 5.92 -3.61 0.82
N LYS A 169 7.06 -3.26 1.44
CA LYS A 169 7.13 -2.09 2.33
C LYS A 169 6.81 -0.79 1.58
N ARG A 170 7.32 -0.63 0.35
CA ARG A 170 7.07 0.58 -0.47
C ARG A 170 5.60 0.72 -0.85
N ASN A 171 4.98 -0.35 -1.31
CA ASN A 171 3.55 -0.36 -1.64
C ASN A 171 2.69 -0.20 -0.37
N GLY A 172 3.10 -0.80 0.75
CA GLY A 172 2.45 -0.62 2.05
C GLY A 172 2.46 0.83 2.52
N ARG A 173 3.62 1.51 2.46
CA ARG A 173 3.75 2.95 2.78
C ARG A 173 2.85 3.81 1.90
N ALA A 174 2.85 3.57 0.60
CA ALA A 174 1.99 4.29 -0.33
C ALA A 174 0.49 4.04 -0.02
N ALA A 175 0.11 2.80 0.27
CA ALA A 175 -1.27 2.44 0.58
C ALA A 175 -1.76 3.07 1.91
N MET A 176 -0.90 3.17 2.93
CA MET A 176 -1.23 3.84 4.19
C MET A 176 -1.60 5.31 3.96
N ILE A 177 -0.79 6.03 3.17
CA ILE A 177 -1.05 7.43 2.82
C ILE A 177 -2.30 7.55 1.95
N ALA A 178 -2.46 6.65 0.97
CA ALA A 178 -3.61 6.64 0.08
C ALA A 178 -4.93 6.45 0.85
N MET A 179 -5.00 5.47 1.76
CA MET A 179 -6.18 5.24 2.59
C MET A 179 -6.48 6.44 3.49
N ALA A 180 -5.46 7.01 4.14
CA ALA A 180 -5.65 8.22 4.95
C ALA A 180 -6.23 9.39 4.12
N SER A 181 -5.76 9.56 2.87
CA SER A 181 -6.27 10.59 1.97
C SER A 181 -7.72 10.36 1.53
N LEU A 182 -8.14 9.10 1.30
CA LEU A 182 -9.52 8.77 0.96
C LEU A 182 -10.48 9.10 2.12
N PHE A 183 -10.08 8.73 3.34
CA PHE A 183 -10.88 9.07 4.53
C PHE A 183 -10.98 10.57 4.75
N ALA A 184 -9.86 11.30 4.59
CA ALA A 184 -9.84 12.75 4.70
C ALA A 184 -10.77 13.42 3.67
N MET A 185 -10.74 12.99 2.41
CA MET A 185 -11.62 13.50 1.36
C MET A 185 -13.10 13.31 1.70
N LYS A 186 -13.48 12.10 2.14
CA LYS A 186 -14.89 11.81 2.44
C LYS A 186 -15.39 12.56 3.68
N SER A 187 -14.52 12.73 4.68
CA SER A 187 -14.88 13.39 5.93
C SER A 187 -14.86 14.92 5.81
N ILE A 188 -14.00 15.45 4.93
CA ILE A 188 -13.79 16.88 4.69
C ILE A 188 -13.71 17.11 3.17
N PRO A 189 -14.80 17.57 2.54
CA PRO A 189 -14.83 17.93 1.13
C PRO A 189 -13.73 18.98 0.81
N GLY A 190 -12.99 18.78 -0.28
CA GLY A 190 -11.90 19.69 -0.71
C GLY A 190 -10.54 19.50 -0.01
N SER A 191 -10.39 18.51 0.89
CA SER A 191 -9.11 18.27 1.59
C SER A 191 -8.00 17.66 0.72
N VAL A 192 -8.35 16.98 -0.39
CA VAL A 192 -7.38 16.41 -1.35
C VAL A 192 -7.47 17.17 -2.68
N PRO A 193 -6.49 18.04 -3.01
CA PRO A 193 -6.59 18.95 -4.15
C PRO A 193 -6.74 18.27 -5.52
N ILE A 194 -6.15 17.08 -5.67
CA ILE A 194 -6.17 16.33 -6.94
C ILE A 194 -7.55 15.69 -7.21
N MET A 195 -8.27 15.30 -6.16
CA MET A 195 -9.56 14.61 -6.34
C MET A 195 -10.71 15.59 -6.58
N ASP A 196 -10.65 16.78 -5.97
CA ASP A 196 -11.57 17.88 -6.28
C ASP A 196 -11.39 18.37 -7.74
N LEU A 197 -10.15 18.40 -8.24
CA LEU A 197 -9.84 18.69 -9.65
C LEU A 197 -10.39 17.62 -10.61
N LEU A 198 -10.49 16.36 -10.17
CA LEU A 198 -11.05 15.26 -10.95
C LEU A 198 -12.58 15.17 -10.85
N GLY A 199 -13.22 16.12 -10.16
CA GLY A 199 -14.68 16.17 -10.03
C GLY A 199 -15.27 15.08 -9.15
N ALA A 200 -14.46 14.46 -8.28
CA ALA A 200 -14.93 13.52 -7.28
C ALA A 200 -15.49 14.29 -6.07
N ASN A 201 -16.66 14.90 -6.25
CA ASN A 201 -17.51 15.42 -5.17
C ASN A 201 -18.74 14.53 -5.01
#